data_AF-S4R7A1-F1
#
_entry.id   AF-S4R7A1-F1
#
_cell.length_a   1.000
_cell.length_b   1.000
_cell.length_c   1.000
_cell.angle_alpha   90.00
_cell.angle_beta   90.00
_cell.angle_gamma   90.00
#
_symmetry.space_group_name_H-M   'P 1'
#
loop_
_entity.id
_entity.type
_entity.pdbx_description
1 polymer ?
#
loop_
_entity_poly.entity_id
_entity_poly.type
_entity_poly.pdbx_seq_one_letter_code
_entity_poly.pdbx_strand_id
1 'polypeptide(L)'
;FSCSGGDGVCVPRGAPGDTRVVRLGLRSRETGREFASTDFVFFNCSVHPSCLACVRSEYRCHWCKYRHVCTHDPTSCSFQEGRVNTTE
;
A
#
# COMPACT_ATOMS: atom_id res chain seq x y z
N PHE A 1 -5.78 -16.13 -6.07
CA PHE A 1 -5.94 -15.49 -7.39
C PHE A 1 -7.42 -15.42 -7.71
N SER A 2 -7.98 -14.23 -7.90
CA SER A 2 -9.35 -14.09 -8.42
C SER A 2 -9.23 -13.37 -9.76
N CYS A 3 -9.47 -14.09 -10.85
CA CYS A 3 -9.51 -13.51 -12.19
C CYS A 3 -10.90 -12.89 -12.37
N SER A 4 -10.97 -11.56 -12.40
CA SER A 4 -12.13 -10.86 -12.94
C SER A 4 -12.00 -10.94 -14.47
N GLY A 5 -12.93 -11.66 -15.10
CA GLY A 5 -12.87 -12.04 -16.51
C GLY A 5 -12.76 -10.87 -17.49
N GLY A 6 -12.16 -11.18 -18.65
CA GLY A 6 -12.16 -10.34 -19.86
C GLY A 6 -10.78 -10.11 -20.47
N ASP A 7 -9.83 -9.60 -19.68
CA ASP A 7 -8.62 -8.94 -20.22
C ASP A 7 -7.28 -9.60 -19.80
N GLY A 8 -7.29 -10.83 -19.30
CA GLY A 8 -6.06 -11.54 -18.93
C GLY A 8 -5.28 -10.93 -17.75
N VAL A 9 -5.80 -9.86 -17.12
CA VAL A 9 -5.15 -9.21 -15.97
C VAL A 9 -5.45 -10.00 -14.70
N CYS A 10 -4.49 -10.82 -14.29
CA CYS A 10 -4.48 -11.50 -13.00
C CYS A 10 -4.02 -10.52 -11.92
N VAL A 11 -4.95 -9.80 -11.29
CA VAL A 11 -4.60 -8.93 -10.17
C VAL A 11 -4.25 -9.81 -8.95
N PRO A 12 -3.07 -9.64 -8.32
CA PRO A 12 -2.79 -10.30 -7.06
C PRO A 12 -3.85 -9.87 -6.05
N ARG A 13 -4.51 -10.84 -5.40
CA ARG A 13 -5.26 -10.56 -4.18
C ARG A 13 -4.21 -10.06 -3.18
N GLY A 14 -4.14 -8.75 -3.00
CA GLY A 14 -3.36 -8.14 -1.92
C GLY A 14 -3.65 -8.90 -0.63
N ALA A 15 -2.60 -9.23 0.11
CA ALA A 15 -2.75 -9.92 1.38
C ALA A 15 -3.78 -9.16 2.23
N PRO A 16 -4.69 -9.86 2.93
CA PRO A 16 -5.73 -9.19 3.70
C PRO A 16 -5.09 -8.32 4.80
N GLY A 17 -4.97 -7.01 4.53
CA GLY A 17 -4.59 -6.00 5.51
C GLY A 17 -3.78 -4.83 4.98
N ASP A 18 -2.69 -5.06 4.23
CA ASP A 18 -1.68 -4.03 3.95
C ASP A 18 -1.86 -3.29 2.62
N THR A 19 -2.33 -4.00 1.59
CA THR A 19 -2.39 -3.48 0.23
C THR A 19 -3.71 -3.79 -0.45
N ARG A 20 -4.18 -2.82 -1.22
CA ARG A 20 -5.41 -2.85 -2.00
C ARG A 20 -5.11 -2.32 -3.39
N VAL A 21 -5.12 -3.19 -4.38
CA VAL A 21 -5.00 -2.81 -5.80
C VAL A 21 -6.39 -2.46 -6.33
N VAL A 22 -6.54 -1.28 -6.93
CA VAL A 22 -7.76 -0.84 -7.58
C VAL A 22 -7.46 -0.43 -9.02
N ARG A 23 -8.41 -0.62 -9.93
CA ARG A 23 -8.28 -0.17 -11.32
C ARG A 23 -8.77 1.27 -11.42
N LEU A 24 -7.87 2.20 -11.72
CA LEU A 24 -8.20 3.60 -11.99
C LEU A 24 -8.45 3.77 -13.49
N GLY A 25 -9.69 4.09 -13.85
CA GLY A 25 -10.11 4.35 -15.23
C GLY A 25 -10.39 5.83 -15.50
N LEU A 26 -10.06 6.30 -16.71
CA LEU A 26 -10.44 7.61 -17.21
C LEU A 26 -11.63 7.47 -18.17
N ARG A 27 -12.76 8.03 -17.77
CA ARG A 27 -13.99 8.05 -18.57
C ARG A 27 -14.15 9.38 -19.29
N SER A 28 -14.22 9.32 -20.62
CA SER A 28 -14.49 10.50 -21.44
C SER A 28 -15.91 11.00 -21.20
N ARG A 29 -16.06 12.30 -20.98
CA ARG A 29 -17.37 12.94 -20.77
C ARG A 29 -18.18 13.03 -22.07
N GLU A 30 -17.52 13.15 -23.22
CA GLU A 30 -18.20 13.31 -24.51
C GLU A 30 -18.77 11.99 -25.04
N THR A 31 -18.02 10.90 -24.90
CA THR A 31 -18.45 9.57 -25.39
C THR A 31 -19.03 8.68 -24.30
N GLY A 32 -18.84 9.03 -23.02
CA GLY A 32 -19.25 8.22 -21.87
C GLY A 32 -18.47 6.92 -21.71
N ARG A 33 -17.40 6.71 -22.49
CA ARG A 33 -16.59 5.49 -22.49
C ARG A 33 -15.29 5.67 -21.72
N GLU A 34 -14.88 4.61 -21.03
CA GLU A 34 -13.53 4.53 -20.47
C GLU A 34 -12.52 4.33 -21.60
N PHE A 35 -11.51 5.19 -21.67
CA PHE A 35 -10.50 5.17 -22.75
C PHE A 35 -9.09 4.81 -22.27
N ALA A 36 -8.83 4.89 -20.97
CA ALA A 36 -7.57 4.51 -20.36
C ALA A 36 -7.83 3.93 -18.97
N SER A 37 -7.10 2.87 -18.60
CA SER A 37 -7.11 2.34 -17.24
C SER A 37 -5.72 1.90 -16.81
N THR A 38 -5.45 2.00 -15.51
CA THR A 38 -4.20 1.55 -14.90
C THR A 38 -4.48 0.97 -13.50
N ASP A 39 -3.57 0.13 -13.02
CA ASP A 39 -3.63 -0.40 -11.67
C ASP A 39 -3.03 0.62 -10.69
N PHE A 40 -3.77 0.94 -9.63
CA PHE A 40 -3.37 1.85 -8.57
C PHE A 40 -3.36 1.12 -7.23
N VAL A 41 -2.28 1.25 -6.47
CA VAL A 41 -2.11 0.52 -5.21
C VAL A 41 -2.30 1.47 -4.02
N PHE A 42 -3.28 1.16 -3.19
CA PHE A 42 -3.42 1.74 -1.87
C PHE A 42 -2.72 0.84 -0.85
N PHE A 43 -1.79 1.41 -0.10
CA PHE A 43 -1.09 0.72 0.98
C PHE A 43 -1.40 1.40 2.32
N ASN A 44 -1.44 0.63 3.40
CA ASN A 44 -1.67 1.15 4.75
C ASN A 44 -0.61 0.60 5.71
N CYS A 45 0.41 1.40 6.00
CA CYS A 45 1.46 1.04 6.95
C CYS A 45 0.91 0.73 8.35
N SER A 46 -0.16 1.42 8.79
CA SER A 46 -0.69 1.34 10.16
C SER A 46 -1.30 -0.01 10.53
N VAL A 47 -1.54 -0.89 9.56
CA VAL A 47 -2.05 -2.24 9.80
C VAL A 47 -0.99 -3.21 10.30
N HIS A 48 0.30 -2.87 10.14
CA HIS A 48 1.40 -3.71 10.60
C HIS A 48 1.63 -3.51 12.11
N PRO A 49 1.36 -4.52 12.96
CA PRO A 49 1.46 -4.38 14.41
C PRO A 49 2.89 -4.62 14.93
N SER A 50 3.83 -5.03 14.07
CA SER A 50 5.19 -5.38 14.46
C SER A 50 6.21 -4.68 13.59
N CYS A 51 7.38 -4.40 14.17
CA CYS A 51 8.53 -3.82 13.47
C CYS A 51 8.87 -4.63 12.22
N LEU A 52 9.07 -5.95 12.38
CA LEU A 52 9.41 -6.86 11.28
C LEU A 52 8.40 -6.79 10.12
N ALA A 53 7.11 -6.78 10.40
CA ALA A 53 6.10 -6.67 9.34
C ALA A 53 6.11 -5.29 8.66
N CYS A 54 6.34 -4.24 9.43
CA CYS A 54 6.40 -2.85 8.94
C CYS A 54 7.59 -2.62 8.00
N VAL A 55 8.80 -3.01 8.41
CA VAL A 55 10.02 -2.78 7.63
C VAL A 55 10.27 -3.81 6.53
N ARG A 56 9.57 -4.95 6.57
CA ARG A 56 9.55 -5.93 5.48
C ARG A 56 8.54 -5.59 4.38
N SER A 57 7.67 -4.60 4.62
CA SER A 57 6.75 -4.11 3.61
C SER A 57 7.54 -3.57 2.41
N GLU A 58 7.11 -3.86 1.19
CA GLU A 58 7.75 -3.37 -0.05
C GLU A 58 7.55 -1.85 -0.24
N TYR A 59 6.73 -1.23 0.60
CA TYR A 59 6.42 0.20 0.58
C TYR A 59 7.29 0.95 1.59
N ARG A 60 7.38 2.28 1.41
CA ARG A 60 8.18 3.18 2.28
C ARG A 60 7.51 3.40 3.65
N CYS A 61 7.34 2.32 4.42
CA CYS A 61 6.86 2.36 5.78
C CYS A 61 8.03 2.53 6.77
N HIS A 62 7.74 3.16 7.90
CA HIS A 62 8.67 3.42 8.98
C HIS A 62 8.08 2.89 10.29
N TRP A 63 8.89 2.17 11.06
CA TRP A 63 8.52 1.74 12.39
C TRP A 63 8.97 2.78 13.43
N CYS A 64 8.03 3.23 14.26
CA CYS A 64 8.32 4.10 15.39
C CYS A 64 8.55 3.25 16.66
N LYS A 65 9.82 3.02 17.03
CA LYS A 65 10.22 2.19 18.19
C LYS A 65 9.47 2.57 19.49
N TYR A 66 9.39 3.86 19.79
CA TYR A 66 8.81 4.36 21.04
C TYR A 66 7.27 4.43 21.05
N ARG A 67 6.66 4.62 19.89
CA ARG A 67 5.19 4.64 19.75
C ARG A 67 4.61 3.25 19.48
N HIS A 68 5.46 2.28 19.14
CA HIS A 68 5.09 0.92 18.79
C HIS A 68 4.07 0.84 17.65
N VAL A 69 4.22 1.72 16.66
CA VAL A 69 3.35 1.83 15.49
C VAL A 69 4.14 1.91 14.20
N CYS A 70 3.56 1.39 13.12
CA CYS A 70 4.05 1.55 11.77
C CYS A 70 3.36 2.75 11.12
N THR A 71 4.11 3.60 10.44
CA THR A 71 3.63 4.83 9.81
C THR A 71 4.30 5.03 8.46
N HIS A 72 3.60 5.66 7.51
CA HIS A 72 4.22 6.10 6.26
C HIS A 72 4.99 7.41 6.44
N ASP A 73 4.70 8.15 7.52
CA ASP A 73 5.31 9.45 7.80
C ASP A 73 6.26 9.36 9.00
N PRO A 74 7.58 9.48 8.80
CA PRO A 74 8.56 9.36 9.88
C PRO A 74 8.50 10.54 10.86
N THR A 75 7.90 11.69 10.49
CA THR A 75 7.78 12.85 11.39
C THR A 75 6.75 12.62 12.50
N SER A 76 5.79 11.72 12.26
CA SER A 76 4.84 11.27 13.28
C SER A 76 5.46 10.42 14.42
N CYS A 77 6.73 10.01 14.29
CA CYS A 77 7.48 9.37 15.38
C CYS A 77 7.99 10.39 16.40
N SER A 78 7.97 10.04 17.69
CA SER A 78 8.36 10.93 18.79
C SER A 78 9.80 11.45 18.73
N PHE A 79 10.73 10.65 18.21
CA PHE A 79 12.15 11.00 18.09
C PHE A 79 12.73 10.47 16.77
N GLN A 80 13.75 11.16 16.25
CA GLN A 80 14.48 10.73 15.05
C GLN A 80 15.16 9.37 15.24
N GLU A 81 15.76 9.12 16.40
CA GLU A 81 16.43 7.87 16.76
C GLU A 81 15.48 6.67 16.87
N GLY A 82 14.17 6.92 16.95
CA GLY A 82 13.14 5.89 17.02
C GLY A 82 12.62 5.42 15.66
N ARG A 83 13.14 5.97 14.55
CA ARG A 83 12.69 5.69 13.19
C ARG A 83 13.48 4.52 12.62
N VAL A 84 12.82 3.41 12.32
CA VAL A 84 13.44 2.22 11.74
C VAL A 84 12.85 1.97 10.36
N ASN A 85 13.70 1.75 9.36
CA ASN A 85 13.33 1.49 7.97
C ASN A 85 13.90 0.17 7.42
N THR A 86 14.69 -0.54 8.21
CA THR A 86 15.42 -1.76 7.81
C THR A 86 15.42 -2.75 8.98
N THR A 87 15.41 -4.04 8.66
CA THR A 87 15.72 -5.10 9.62
C THR A 87 17.24 -5.25 9.68
N GLU A 88 17.84 -5.09 10.86
CA GLU A 88 19.24 -5.48 11.10
C GLU A 88 19.43 -7.00 10.96
#